data_AF-A0AAD9PVH5-F1
#
_entry.id   AF-A0AAD9PVH5-F1
#
_cell.length_a   1.000
_cell.length_b   1.000
_cell.length_c   1.000
_cell.angle_alpha   90.00
_cell.angle_beta   90.00
_cell.angle_gamma   90.00
#
_symmetry.space_group_name_H-M   'P 1'
#
loop_
_entity.id
_entity.type
_entity.pdbx_description
1 polymer ?
#
loop_
_entity_poly.entity_id
_entity_poly.type
_entity_poly.pdbx_seq_one_letter_code
_entity_poly.pdbx_strand_id
1 'polypeptide(L)'
;MSEVKQWLMSIGIPGIERLADEFESRGFSTRKSLQYLQDGDLDYIFASPKRLLLAEKRALDYELRQVKLKSQEPGSTVHLMPKQLQFSSTEPQTWPAEGETATASNPRSTAARKIDAPLDRRKQELVENVSFLEAQISSAEDHLAKLKGENDLLQTVSRGRICSHCHQSGHNRNNCRGIACDSHTKCKLKDKHPELGKSISETQKMLNLLRKNKEMAKQSLEQFMLQLQR
;
A
#
# COMPACT_ATOMS: atom_id res chain seq x y z
N MET A 1 13.01 -3.88 35.63
CA MET A 1 12.57 -4.68 34.47
C MET A 1 11.62 -3.82 33.66
N SER A 2 11.84 -3.71 32.35
CA SER A 2 11.01 -2.89 31.45
C SER A 2 9.61 -3.48 31.29
N GLU A 3 8.59 -2.62 31.31
CA GLU A 3 7.19 -3.02 31.08
C GLU A 3 7.02 -3.64 29.68
N VAL A 4 7.80 -3.18 28.70
CA VAL A 4 7.78 -3.70 27.33
C VAL A 4 8.29 -5.13 27.30
N LYS A 5 9.37 -5.43 28.04
CA LYS A 5 9.87 -6.80 28.17
C LYS A 5 8.83 -7.73 28.80
N GLN A 6 8.15 -7.28 29.85
CA GLN A 6 7.09 -8.06 30.50
C GLN A 6 5.87 -8.25 29.58
N TRP A 7 5.52 -7.23 28.79
CA TRP A 7 4.49 -7.33 27.77
C TRP A 7 4.87 -8.33 26.67
N LEU A 8 6.10 -8.27 26.14
CA LEU A 8 6.60 -9.21 25.15
C LEU A 8 6.53 -10.66 25.66
N MET A 9 6.93 -10.91 26.90
CA MET A 9 6.79 -12.24 27.52
C MET A 9 5.33 -12.69 27.63
N SER A 10 4.39 -11.77 27.81
CA SER A 10 2.95 -12.10 27.89
C SER A 10 2.34 -12.52 26.55
N ILE A 11 3.01 -12.26 25.42
CA ILE A 11 2.57 -12.67 24.07
C ILE A 11 2.70 -14.20 23.89
N GLY A 12 3.50 -14.87 24.74
CA GLY A 12 3.64 -16.33 24.72
C GLY A 12 4.47 -16.88 23.56
N ILE A 13 5.25 -16.02 22.88
CA ILE A 13 6.18 -16.43 21.84
C ILE A 13 7.57 -16.64 22.47
N PRO A 14 8.16 -17.84 22.40
CA PRO A 14 9.49 -18.10 22.97
C PRO A 14 10.58 -17.23 22.31
N GLY A 15 11.39 -16.55 23.12
CA GLY A 15 12.52 -15.76 22.64
C GLY A 15 12.16 -14.38 22.09
N ILE A 16 10.90 -13.96 22.17
CA ILE A 16 10.44 -12.64 21.70
C ILE A 16 10.92 -11.50 22.63
N GLU A 17 11.29 -11.81 23.87
CA GLU A 17 11.82 -10.86 24.85
C GLU A 17 13.12 -10.19 24.39
N ARG A 18 13.86 -10.80 23.45
CA ARG A 18 15.07 -10.22 22.83
C ARG A 18 14.78 -8.94 22.03
N LEU A 19 13.51 -8.70 21.67
CA LEU A 19 13.10 -7.52 20.94
C LEU A 19 12.95 -6.30 21.85
N ALA A 20 12.91 -6.50 23.19
CA ALA A 20 12.74 -5.42 24.16
C ALA A 20 13.84 -4.35 24.02
N ASP A 21 15.09 -4.79 23.82
CA ASP A 21 16.24 -3.89 23.73
C ASP A 21 16.11 -2.90 22.55
N GLU A 22 15.54 -3.34 21.43
CA GLU A 22 15.31 -2.48 20.26
C GLU A 22 14.20 -1.46 20.49
N PHE A 23 13.12 -1.86 21.17
CA PHE A 23 12.06 -0.93 21.56
C PHE A 23 12.60 0.12 22.54
N GLU A 24 13.35 -0.31 23.56
CA GLU A 24 13.93 0.57 24.58
C GLU A 24 14.95 1.54 23.98
N SER A 25 15.80 1.08 23.06
CA SER A 25 16.77 1.94 22.35
C SER A 25 16.12 3.10 21.59
N ARG A 26 14.85 2.95 21.22
CA ARG A 26 14.05 3.94 20.49
C ARG A 26 13.10 4.72 21.40
N GLY A 27 13.23 4.56 22.71
CA GLY A 27 12.45 5.29 23.70
C GLY A 27 11.13 4.63 24.10
N PHE A 28 10.85 3.40 23.63
CA PHE A 28 9.67 2.65 24.01
C PHE A 28 9.96 1.77 25.22
N SER A 29 9.85 2.33 26.42
CA SER A 29 10.09 1.64 27.70
C SER A 29 8.82 1.30 28.48
N THR A 30 7.66 1.82 28.06
CA THR A 30 6.36 1.61 28.74
C THR A 30 5.30 1.07 27.80
N ARG A 31 4.30 0.36 28.33
CA ARG A 31 3.20 -0.14 27.48
C ARG A 31 2.41 0.98 26.81
N LYS A 32 2.31 2.14 27.47
CA LYS A 32 1.68 3.33 26.91
C LYS A 32 2.46 3.91 25.73
N SER A 33 3.80 3.89 25.78
CA SER A 33 4.62 4.41 24.68
C SER A 33 4.41 3.64 23.37
N LEU A 34 4.08 2.35 23.45
CA LEU A 34 3.82 1.50 22.28
C LEU A 34 2.56 1.90 21.50
N GLN A 35 1.64 2.66 22.10
CA GLN A 35 0.42 3.11 21.41
C GLN A 35 0.70 4.09 20.26
N TYR A 36 1.88 4.72 20.27
CA TYR A 36 2.29 5.69 19.26
C TYR A 36 2.96 5.05 18.04
N LEU A 37 3.23 3.74 18.08
CA LEU A 37 3.73 3.01 16.92
C LEU A 37 2.65 2.99 15.83
N GLN A 38 3.06 3.36 14.61
CA GLN A 38 2.24 3.35 13.42
C GLN A 38 2.41 2.04 12.65
N ASP A 39 1.46 1.77 11.75
CA ASP A 39 1.57 0.65 10.82
C ASP A 39 2.85 0.84 9.96
N GLY A 40 3.74 -0.15 10.00
CA GLY A 40 5.03 -0.11 9.29
C GLY A 40 6.23 0.34 10.14
N ASP A 41 6.03 0.87 11.35
CA ASP A 41 7.16 1.21 12.24
C ASP A 41 7.97 -0.04 12.61
N LEU A 42 7.32 -1.20 12.73
CA LEU A 42 8.03 -2.46 12.95
C LEU A 42 8.99 -2.82 11.81
N ASP A 43 8.67 -2.47 10.57
CA ASP A 43 9.58 -2.68 9.42
C ASP A 43 10.78 -1.74 9.49
N TYR A 44 10.60 -0.54 10.03
CA TYR A 44 11.69 0.41 10.25
C TYR A 44 12.54 0.08 11.50
N ILE A 45 11.92 -0.48 12.54
CA ILE A 45 12.62 -0.95 13.74
C ILE A 45 13.43 -2.20 13.42
N PHE A 46 12.84 -3.13 12.69
CA PHE A 46 13.42 -4.42 12.37
C PHE A 46 13.63 -4.58 10.86
N ALA A 47 14.49 -3.72 10.29
CA ALA A 47 14.78 -3.65 8.85
C ALA A 47 15.33 -4.96 8.23
N SER A 48 15.63 -5.99 9.03
CA SER A 48 16.07 -7.30 8.56
C SER A 48 15.07 -8.39 8.98
N PRO A 49 14.62 -9.24 8.04
CA PRO A 49 13.75 -10.39 8.33
C PRO A 49 14.36 -11.42 9.30
N LYS A 50 15.67 -11.34 9.57
CA LYS A 50 16.34 -12.17 10.57
C LYS A 50 16.15 -11.66 12.00
N ARG A 51 15.84 -10.37 12.15
CA ARG A 51 15.68 -9.72 13.46
C ARG A 51 14.25 -9.83 13.96
N LEU A 52 13.28 -9.79 13.06
CA LEU A 52 11.86 -10.00 13.36
C LEU A 52 11.29 -10.99 12.35
N LEU A 53 10.95 -12.18 12.83
CA LEU A 53 10.32 -13.21 12.02
C LEU A 53 8.90 -12.76 11.64
N LEU A 54 8.40 -13.24 10.50
CA LEU A 54 7.07 -12.86 10.02
C LEU A 54 5.95 -13.23 11.02
N ALA A 55 6.11 -14.34 11.74
CA ALA A 55 5.17 -14.77 12.78
C ALA A 55 5.20 -13.83 14.00
N GLU A 56 6.40 -13.44 14.46
CA GLU A 56 6.58 -12.46 15.53
C GLU A 56 6.01 -11.10 15.13
N LYS A 57 6.28 -10.65 13.89
CA LYS A 57 5.73 -9.39 13.34
C LYS A 57 4.21 -9.37 13.40
N ARG A 58 3.56 -10.42 12.90
CA ARG A 58 2.09 -10.51 12.91
C ARG A 58 1.50 -10.50 14.32
N ALA A 59 2.17 -11.16 15.27
CA ALA A 59 1.74 -11.16 16.67
C ALA A 59 1.92 -9.77 17.31
N LEU A 60 3.03 -9.09 17.05
CA LEU A 60 3.27 -7.73 17.52
C LEU A 60 2.27 -6.74 16.91
N ASP A 61 2.03 -6.81 15.60
CA ASP A 61 1.03 -5.97 14.94
C ASP A 61 -0.36 -6.16 15.55
N TYR A 62 -0.73 -7.40 15.87
CA TYR A 62 -2.00 -7.69 16.54
C TYR A 62 -2.05 -7.09 17.96
N GLU A 63 -1.03 -7.35 18.78
CA GLU A 63 -0.96 -6.87 20.15
C GLU A 63 -0.85 -5.35 20.25
N LEU A 64 -0.12 -4.69 19.35
CA LEU A 64 -0.02 -3.23 19.28
C LEU A 64 -1.36 -2.59 18.95
N ARG A 65 -2.14 -3.20 18.04
CA ARG A 65 -3.54 -2.77 17.82
C ARG A 65 -4.39 -2.94 19.06
N GLN A 66 -4.23 -4.02 19.83
CA GLN A 66 -4.94 -4.21 21.10
C GLN A 66 -4.52 -3.17 22.15
N VAL A 67 -3.23 -2.79 22.20
CA VAL A 67 -2.74 -1.73 23.10
C VAL A 67 -3.35 -0.38 22.72
N LYS A 68 -3.44 -0.07 21.43
CA LYS A 68 -4.07 1.17 20.93
C LYS A 68 -5.57 1.22 21.25
N LEU A 69 -6.28 0.10 21.06
CA LEU A 69 -7.72 -0.02 21.38
C LEU A 69 -7.99 0.08 22.89
N LYS A 70 -7.19 -0.60 23.73
CA LYS A 70 -7.33 -0.55 25.20
C LYS A 70 -6.98 0.81 25.80
N SER A 71 -6.11 1.59 25.13
CA SER A 71 -5.78 2.95 25.56
C SER A 71 -6.85 3.98 25.15
N GLN A 72 -7.81 3.58 24.31
CA GLN A 72 -8.90 4.42 23.83
C GLN A 72 -10.20 4.24 24.65
N GLU A 73 -10.18 3.39 25.68
CA GLU A 73 -11.22 3.33 26.71
C GLU A 73 -11.27 4.66 27.50
N PRO A 74 -12.46 5.24 27.74
CA PRO A 74 -12.60 6.56 28.35
C PRO A 74 -12.33 6.47 29.86
N GLY A 75 -11.07 6.62 30.25
CA GLY A 75 -10.69 6.45 31.65
C GLY A 75 -9.30 6.89 32.05
N SER A 76 -8.65 7.84 31.37
CA SER A 76 -7.59 8.65 32.00
C SER A 76 -7.21 9.85 31.14
N THR A 77 -7.80 10.99 31.49
CA THR A 77 -7.45 12.30 30.97
C THR A 77 -6.01 12.66 31.35
N VAL A 78 -5.10 12.74 30.37
CA VAL A 78 -4.03 13.74 30.40
C VAL A 78 -4.07 14.49 29.08
N HIS A 79 -4.75 15.62 29.16
CA HIS A 79 -4.96 16.61 28.14
C HIS A 79 -3.63 17.30 27.79
N LEU A 80 -3.06 17.00 26.62
CA LEU A 80 -2.09 17.87 25.96
C LEU A 80 -2.57 18.13 24.53
N MET A 81 -3.37 19.19 24.40
CA MET A 81 -3.81 19.74 23.12
C MET A 81 -2.61 20.23 22.29
N PRO A 82 -2.55 19.92 20.98
CA PRO A 82 -1.80 20.75 20.03
C PRO A 82 -2.47 22.12 19.95
N LYS A 83 -1.68 23.18 20.09
CA LYS A 83 -2.12 24.58 19.97
C LYS A 83 -2.63 24.85 18.54
N GLN A 84 -3.93 24.61 18.32
CA GLN A 84 -4.64 24.97 17.10
C GLN A 84 -4.98 26.47 17.13
N LEU A 85 -4.52 27.19 16.11
CA LEU A 85 -4.85 28.59 15.86
C LEU A 85 -6.35 28.71 15.55
N GLN A 86 -7.03 29.55 16.31
CA GLN A 86 -8.46 29.84 16.18
C GLN A 86 -8.76 30.64 14.92
N PHE A 87 -9.69 30.16 14.11
CA PHE A 87 -10.51 31.00 13.26
C PHE A 87 -11.98 30.80 13.66
N SER A 88 -12.56 31.87 14.20
CA SER A 88 -13.94 31.93 14.67
C SER A 88 -14.91 32.13 13.51
N SER A 89 -16.01 31.38 13.51
CA SER A 89 -17.29 31.84 12.97
C SER A 89 -18.45 31.15 13.70
N THR A 90 -19.16 31.95 14.50
CA THR A 90 -20.62 32.03 14.75
C THR A 90 -21.49 31.10 13.89
N GLU A 91 -22.56 30.42 14.33
CA GLU A 91 -23.35 30.34 15.58
C GLU A 91 -24.35 29.13 15.41
N PRO A 92 -25.31 28.82 16.31
CA PRO A 92 -25.69 27.45 16.69
C PRO A 92 -27.08 27.03 16.15
N GLN A 93 -27.46 25.75 16.25
CA GLN A 93 -28.79 25.38 16.79
C GLN A 93 -29.13 23.87 16.78
N THR A 94 -29.59 23.43 17.96
CA THR A 94 -30.72 22.50 18.24
C THR A 94 -30.56 21.00 17.97
N TRP A 95 -30.43 20.25 19.07
CA TRP A 95 -31.01 18.91 19.22
C TRP A 95 -32.40 19.04 19.89
N PRO A 96 -33.28 18.06 19.68
CA PRO A 96 -33.73 17.33 20.86
C PRO A 96 -33.67 15.81 20.69
N ALA A 97 -33.52 15.17 21.85
CA ALA A 97 -33.81 13.77 22.14
C ALA A 97 -35.31 13.47 21.86
N GLU A 98 -35.82 12.24 21.84
CA GLU A 98 -35.81 11.14 22.80
C GLU A 98 -36.45 9.92 22.11
N GLY A 99 -36.36 8.72 22.69
CA GLY A 99 -37.28 7.63 22.33
C GLY A 99 -36.74 6.22 22.57
N GLU A 100 -36.88 5.77 23.81
CA GLU A 100 -36.61 4.42 24.29
C GLU A 100 -37.44 3.34 23.56
N THR A 101 -36.93 2.12 23.45
CA THR A 101 -37.58 0.93 24.02
C THR A 101 -36.72 -0.32 23.87
N ALA A 102 -36.49 -0.98 25.00
CA ALA A 102 -35.86 -2.29 25.10
C ALA A 102 -36.85 -3.39 24.68
N THR A 103 -36.36 -4.44 24.03
CA THR A 103 -36.96 -5.77 24.17
C THR A 103 -35.87 -6.83 24.07
N ALA A 104 -35.57 -7.44 25.22
CA ALA A 104 -34.70 -8.60 25.33
C ALA A 104 -35.43 -9.85 24.82
N SER A 105 -34.75 -10.69 24.05
CA SER A 105 -35.11 -12.10 23.86
C SER A 105 -33.92 -12.95 23.39
N ASN A 106 -33.35 -13.65 24.36
CA ASN A 106 -32.57 -14.90 24.35
C ASN A 106 -31.26 -15.07 23.55
N PRO A 107 -30.19 -15.57 24.23
CA PRO A 107 -28.93 -15.98 23.60
C PRO A 107 -29.02 -17.44 23.16
N ARG A 108 -28.99 -17.71 21.85
CA ARG A 108 -28.75 -19.07 21.35
C ARG A 108 -27.70 -19.03 20.24
N SER A 109 -26.55 -19.63 20.55
CA SER A 109 -25.50 -20.06 19.63
C SER A 109 -24.69 -18.96 18.91
N THR A 110 -23.87 -18.23 19.66
CA THR A 110 -22.81 -17.35 19.12
C THR A 110 -21.48 -18.08 18.86
N ALA A 111 -21.38 -19.38 19.11
CA ALA A 111 -20.15 -20.15 18.91
C ALA A 111 -19.82 -20.40 17.43
N ALA A 112 -20.83 -20.56 16.56
CA ALA A 112 -20.60 -20.78 15.12
C ALA A 112 -20.18 -19.48 14.39
N ARG A 113 -20.84 -18.35 14.66
CA ARG A 113 -20.58 -17.07 13.97
C ARG A 113 -19.19 -16.47 14.21
N LYS A 114 -18.47 -16.87 15.27
CA LYS A 114 -17.14 -16.31 15.59
C LYS A 114 -16.00 -16.98 14.84
N ILE A 115 -16.17 -18.23 14.40
CA ILE A 115 -15.16 -18.98 13.65
C ILE A 115 -15.16 -18.55 12.17
N ASP A 116 -16.32 -18.17 11.64
CA ASP A 116 -16.46 -17.72 10.25
C ASP A 116 -15.84 -16.32 10.04
N ALA A 117 -15.92 -15.40 11.02
CA ALA A 117 -15.48 -14.02 10.83
C ALA A 117 -13.99 -13.85 10.43
N PRO A 118 -13.01 -14.59 11.00
CA PRO A 118 -11.62 -14.56 10.51
C PRO A 118 -11.42 -15.17 9.12
N LEU A 119 -12.17 -16.24 8.79
CA LEU A 119 -12.09 -16.91 7.49
C LEU A 119 -12.75 -16.08 6.38
N ASP A 120 -13.88 -15.45 6.69
CA ASP A 120 -14.57 -14.49 5.82
C ASP A 120 -13.70 -13.27 5.53
N ARG A 121 -13.02 -12.73 6.57
CA ARG A 121 -12.04 -11.67 6.38
C ARG A 121 -10.92 -12.12 5.44
N ARG A 122 -10.37 -13.33 5.63
CA ARG A 122 -9.30 -13.84 4.79
C ARG A 122 -9.75 -14.05 3.34
N LYS A 123 -10.98 -14.54 3.14
CA LYS A 123 -11.62 -14.66 1.83
C LYS A 123 -11.70 -13.30 1.15
N GLN A 124 -12.19 -12.29 1.87
CA GLN A 124 -12.35 -10.94 1.38
C GLN A 124 -11.00 -10.34 0.95
N GLU A 125 -9.95 -10.50 1.76
CA GLU A 125 -8.60 -10.05 1.40
C GLU A 125 -8.08 -10.69 0.10
N LEU A 126 -8.35 -11.99 -0.11
CA LEU A 126 -7.94 -12.69 -1.33
C LEU A 126 -8.73 -12.21 -2.55
N VAL A 127 -10.04 -11.97 -2.40
CA VAL A 127 -10.90 -11.39 -3.44
C VAL A 127 -10.41 -9.98 -3.81
N GLU A 128 -10.17 -9.13 -2.81
CA GLU A 128 -9.68 -7.77 -3.00
C GLU A 128 -8.31 -7.74 -3.70
N ASN A 129 -7.40 -8.66 -3.35
CA ASN A 129 -6.12 -8.78 -4.02
C ASN A 129 -6.27 -9.13 -5.51
N VAL A 130 -7.17 -10.07 -5.85
CA VAL A 130 -7.47 -10.39 -7.26
C VAL A 130 -8.04 -9.16 -7.98
N SER A 131 -9.02 -8.49 -7.39
CA SER A 131 -9.63 -7.28 -7.97
C SER A 131 -8.62 -6.14 -8.14
N PHE A 132 -7.70 -5.96 -7.18
CA PHE A 132 -6.64 -4.97 -7.26
C PHE A 132 -5.65 -5.27 -8.39
N LEU A 133 -5.23 -6.52 -8.54
CA LEU A 133 -4.39 -6.96 -9.65
C LEU A 133 -5.10 -6.81 -11.00
N GLU A 134 -6.41 -7.06 -11.05
CA GLU A 134 -7.23 -6.81 -12.23
C GLU A 134 -7.25 -5.32 -12.62
N ALA A 135 -7.50 -4.43 -11.65
CA ALA A 135 -7.48 -2.99 -11.89
C ALA A 135 -6.10 -2.50 -12.37
N GLN A 136 -5.01 -3.01 -11.79
CA GLN A 136 -3.65 -2.68 -12.24
C GLN A 136 -3.37 -3.17 -13.66
N ILE A 137 -3.85 -4.37 -14.03
CA ILE A 137 -3.72 -4.88 -15.40
C ILE A 137 -4.45 -3.97 -16.37
N SER A 138 -5.72 -3.62 -16.09
CA SER A 138 -6.49 -2.72 -16.96
C SER A 138 -5.81 -1.36 -17.13
N SER A 139 -5.35 -0.75 -16.04
CA SER A 139 -4.62 0.52 -16.11
C SER A 139 -3.32 0.43 -16.91
N ALA A 140 -2.57 -0.65 -16.75
CA ALA A 140 -1.33 -0.86 -17.51
C ALA A 140 -1.59 -1.20 -18.99
N GLU A 141 -2.70 -1.85 -19.32
CA GLU A 141 -3.15 -2.10 -20.71
C GLU A 141 -3.51 -0.79 -21.41
N ASP A 142 -4.25 0.09 -20.75
CA ASP A 142 -4.59 1.42 -21.27
C ASP A 142 -3.33 2.25 -21.51
N HIS A 143 -2.40 2.24 -20.55
CA HIS A 143 -1.11 2.92 -20.70
C HIS A 143 -0.31 2.35 -21.88
N LEU A 144 -0.27 1.02 -22.04
CA LEU A 144 0.40 0.38 -23.16
C LEU A 144 -0.25 0.76 -24.50
N ALA A 145 -1.59 0.80 -24.58
CA ALA A 145 -2.33 1.18 -25.76
C ALA A 145 -1.99 2.63 -26.17
N LYS A 146 -1.92 3.54 -25.19
CA LYS A 146 -1.50 4.92 -25.42
C LYS A 146 -0.08 5.00 -25.99
N LEU A 147 0.89 4.34 -25.37
CA LEU A 147 2.29 4.35 -25.84
C LEU A 147 2.44 3.75 -27.24
N LYS A 148 1.70 2.68 -27.55
CA LYS A 148 1.67 2.09 -28.89
C LYS A 148 1.07 3.04 -29.91
N GLY A 149 -0.05 3.68 -29.58
CA GLY A 149 -0.66 4.71 -30.44
C GLY A 149 0.30 5.87 -30.71
N GLU A 150 0.99 6.37 -29.69
CA GLU A 150 2.04 7.38 -29.87
C GLU A 150 3.18 6.88 -30.78
N ASN A 151 3.59 5.61 -30.63
CA ASN A 151 4.65 5.01 -31.43
C ASN A 151 4.28 4.84 -32.90
N ASP A 152 3.03 4.50 -33.18
CA ASP A 152 2.51 4.30 -34.54
C ASP A 152 2.34 5.63 -35.29
N LEU A 153 2.17 6.74 -34.56
CA LEU A 153 2.16 8.10 -35.13
C LEU A 153 3.55 8.61 -35.51
N LEU A 154 4.62 7.96 -35.04
CA LEU A 154 5.99 8.36 -35.37
C LEU A 154 6.40 7.84 -36.75
N GLN A 155 7.05 8.70 -37.51
CA GLN A 155 7.62 8.35 -38.80
C GLN A 155 8.98 7.68 -38.61
N THR A 156 9.24 6.66 -39.42
CA THR A 156 10.61 6.18 -39.64
C THR A 156 11.31 7.13 -40.61
N VAL A 157 12.61 7.33 -40.45
CA VAL A 157 13.38 8.23 -41.32
C VAL A 157 13.44 7.59 -42.73
N SER A 158 12.58 8.06 -43.63
CA SER A 158 12.31 7.36 -44.89
C SER A 158 13.23 7.74 -46.06
N ARG A 159 14.01 8.83 -45.98
CA ARG A 159 15.22 9.12 -46.78
C ARG A 159 15.63 10.59 -46.60
N GLY A 160 16.89 10.84 -46.23
CA GLY A 160 17.47 12.18 -46.14
C GLY A 160 18.37 12.36 -44.92
N ARG A 161 19.41 13.18 -45.06
CA ARG A 161 20.28 13.55 -43.93
C ARG A 161 19.55 14.60 -43.08
N ILE A 162 19.09 14.19 -41.90
CA ILE A 162 18.57 15.10 -40.87
C ILE A 162 19.69 15.55 -39.94
N CYS A 163 19.58 16.77 -39.42
CA CYS A 163 20.51 17.30 -38.44
C CYS A 163 20.51 16.43 -37.18
N SER A 164 21.68 15.99 -36.72
CA SER A 164 21.80 15.16 -35.52
C SER A 164 21.55 15.89 -34.20
N HIS A 165 21.34 17.22 -34.24
CA HIS A 165 21.09 18.03 -33.04
C HIS A 165 19.61 18.37 -32.89
N CYS A 166 18.99 18.94 -33.92
CA CYS A 166 17.58 19.37 -33.89
C CYS A 166 16.63 18.45 -34.68
N HIS A 167 17.15 17.42 -35.35
CA HIS A 167 16.40 16.46 -36.17
C HIS A 167 15.63 17.04 -37.37
N GLN A 168 15.91 18.30 -37.75
CA GLN A 168 15.33 18.94 -38.94
C GLN A 168 16.18 18.68 -40.20
N SER A 169 15.54 18.68 -41.37
CA SER A 169 16.21 18.56 -42.67
C SER A 169 16.85 19.87 -43.14
N GLY A 170 17.68 19.80 -44.19
CA GLY A 170 18.23 20.99 -44.88
C GLY A 170 19.53 21.55 -44.29
N HIS A 171 20.02 21.01 -43.17
CA HIS A 171 21.29 21.41 -42.58
C HIS A 171 21.98 20.29 -41.80
N ASN A 172 23.26 20.49 -41.48
CA ASN A 172 24.05 19.60 -40.65
C ASN A 172 24.25 20.20 -39.25
N ARG A 173 24.85 19.43 -38.32
CA ARG A 173 25.12 19.87 -36.94
C ARG A 173 25.93 21.16 -36.86
N ASN A 174 26.91 21.35 -37.74
CA ASN A 174 27.84 22.47 -37.68
C ASN A 174 27.18 23.80 -38.10
N ASN A 175 26.14 23.74 -38.94
CA ASN A 175 25.32 24.89 -39.32
C ASN A 175 23.98 24.95 -38.56
N CYS A 176 23.79 24.13 -37.52
CA CYS A 176 22.55 24.08 -36.78
C CYS A 176 22.40 25.30 -35.87
N ARG A 177 21.33 26.07 -36.07
CA ARG A 177 20.89 27.14 -35.14
C ARG A 177 19.67 26.75 -34.31
N GLY A 178 19.15 25.54 -34.52
CA GLY A 178 18.00 25.01 -33.79
C GLY A 178 18.37 24.46 -32.40
N ILE A 179 17.37 24.36 -31.53
CA ILE A 179 17.49 23.76 -30.20
C ILE A 179 17.66 22.25 -30.31
N ALA A 180 18.38 21.64 -29.35
CA ALA A 180 18.50 20.20 -29.22
C ALA A 180 17.11 19.55 -29.15
N CYS A 181 16.88 18.50 -29.94
CA CYS A 181 15.66 17.73 -29.84
C CYS A 181 15.69 16.85 -28.58
N ASP A 182 14.67 16.99 -27.74
CA ASP A 182 14.53 16.34 -26.44
C ASP A 182 13.33 15.37 -26.37
N SER A 183 12.43 15.40 -27.36
CA SER A 183 11.20 14.59 -27.35
C SER A 183 10.70 14.21 -28.74
N HIS A 184 10.19 12.98 -28.84
CA HIS A 184 9.51 12.45 -30.02
C HIS A 184 8.27 13.26 -30.40
N THR A 185 7.64 13.96 -29.46
CA THR A 185 6.48 14.82 -29.77
C THR A 185 6.86 16.00 -30.67
N LYS A 186 8.12 16.46 -30.60
CA LYS A 186 8.61 17.59 -31.39
C LYS A 186 9.12 17.18 -32.76
N CYS A 187 9.94 16.12 -32.86
CA CYS A 187 10.51 15.73 -34.16
C CYS A 187 9.74 14.62 -34.89
N LYS A 188 8.85 13.89 -34.21
CA LYS A 188 8.02 12.80 -34.77
C LYS A 188 8.81 11.66 -35.44
N LEU A 189 10.09 11.50 -35.09
CA LEU A 189 10.95 10.46 -35.67
C LEU A 189 11.18 9.32 -34.69
N LYS A 190 10.72 8.12 -35.06
CA LYS A 190 10.81 6.90 -34.25
C LYS A 190 12.26 6.52 -33.95
N ASP A 191 13.12 6.58 -34.96
CA ASP A 191 14.53 6.14 -34.87
C ASP A 191 15.41 7.08 -34.02
N LYS A 192 14.93 8.29 -33.73
CA LYS A 192 15.64 9.28 -32.90
C LYS A 192 15.22 9.26 -31.44
N HIS A 193 14.09 8.62 -31.16
CA HIS A 193 13.51 8.56 -29.83
C HIS A 193 13.21 7.10 -29.42
N PRO A 194 14.25 6.29 -29.18
CA PRO A 194 14.08 4.90 -28.77
C PRO A 194 13.45 4.76 -27.37
N GLU A 195 13.40 5.83 -26.57
CA GLU A 195 12.78 5.84 -25.24
C GLU A 195 11.33 5.38 -25.26
N LEU A 196 10.57 5.71 -26.30
CA LEU A 196 9.17 5.29 -26.40
C LEU A 196 9.08 3.77 -26.60
N GLY A 197 9.95 3.19 -27.44
CA GLY A 197 10.04 1.75 -27.64
C GLY A 197 10.49 1.00 -26.39
N LYS A 198 11.40 1.60 -25.59
CA LYS A 198 11.80 1.06 -24.28
C LYS A 198 10.62 1.06 -23.31
N SER A 199 9.90 2.18 -23.19
CA SER A 199 8.71 2.31 -22.33
C SER A 199 7.62 1.29 -22.67
N ILE A 200 7.36 1.06 -23.97
CA ILE A 200 6.44 0.01 -24.45
C ILE A 200 6.89 -1.37 -23.95
N SER A 201 8.17 -1.68 -24.14
CA SER A 201 8.74 -2.98 -23.77
C SER A 201 8.71 -3.21 -22.25
N GLU A 202 9.01 -2.17 -21.46
CA GLU A 202 8.95 -2.21 -20.00
C GLU A 202 7.51 -2.39 -19.49
N THR A 203 6.56 -1.66 -20.06
CA THR A 203 5.13 -1.79 -19.72
C THR A 203 4.62 -3.20 -20.06
N GLN A 204 5.04 -3.78 -21.19
CA GLN A 204 4.71 -5.17 -21.54
C GLN A 204 5.28 -6.19 -20.56
N LYS A 205 6.52 -6.00 -20.09
CA LYS A 205 7.12 -6.87 -19.06
C LYS A 205 6.34 -6.78 -17.76
N MET A 206 5.97 -5.57 -17.34
CA MET A 206 5.15 -5.36 -16.14
C MET A 206 3.78 -6.05 -16.26
N LEU A 207 3.11 -5.91 -17.40
CA LEU A 207 1.83 -6.58 -17.66
C LEU A 207 1.93 -8.11 -17.56
N ASN A 208 2.99 -8.69 -18.12
CA ASN A 208 3.21 -10.14 -18.02
C ASN A 208 3.40 -10.59 -16.56
N LEU A 209 4.10 -9.80 -15.75
CA LEU A 209 4.27 -10.08 -14.32
C LEU A 209 2.94 -9.96 -13.57
N LEU A 210 2.18 -8.89 -13.80
CA LEU A 210 0.87 -8.67 -13.17
C LEU A 210 -0.11 -9.80 -13.50
N ARG A 211 -0.15 -10.26 -14.76
CA ARG A 211 -0.99 -11.39 -15.20
C ARG A 211 -0.61 -12.69 -14.48
N LYS A 212 0.69 -12.97 -14.31
CA LYS A 212 1.16 -14.12 -13.52
C LYS A 212 0.76 -14.01 -12.05
N ASN A 213 0.92 -12.83 -11.46
CA ASN A 213 0.54 -12.58 -10.07
C ASN A 213 -0.97 -12.74 -9.85
N LYS A 214 -1.79 -12.25 -10.78
CA LYS A 214 -3.24 -12.43 -10.77
C LYS A 214 -3.61 -13.91 -10.80
N GLU A 215 -2.97 -14.70 -11.66
CA GLU A 215 -3.23 -16.13 -11.78
C GLU A 215 -2.88 -16.87 -10.47
N MET A 216 -1.72 -16.58 -9.88
CA MET A 216 -1.34 -17.13 -8.56
C MET A 216 -2.31 -16.71 -7.45
N ALA A 217 -2.80 -15.46 -7.48
CA ALA A 217 -3.79 -14.97 -6.51
C ALA A 217 -5.14 -15.67 -6.67
N LYS A 218 -5.59 -15.93 -7.92
CA LYS A 218 -6.79 -16.71 -8.20
C LYS A 218 -6.68 -18.14 -7.71
N GLN A 219 -5.55 -18.81 -7.98
CA GLN A 219 -5.29 -20.16 -7.48
C GLN A 219 -5.28 -20.22 -5.95
N SER A 220 -4.72 -19.20 -5.30
CA SER A 220 -4.73 -19.10 -3.83
C SER A 220 -6.14 -18.94 -3.27
N LEU A 221 -6.98 -18.13 -3.93
CA LEU A 221 -8.39 -17.96 -3.57
C LEU A 221 -9.18 -19.25 -3.78
N GLU A 222 -8.99 -19.94 -4.90
CA GLU A 222 -9.66 -21.21 -5.20
C GLU A 222 -9.28 -22.31 -4.18
N GLN A 223 -7.99 -22.46 -3.88
CA GLN A 223 -7.53 -23.41 -2.86
C GLN A 223 -8.14 -23.10 -1.48
N PHE A 224 -8.22 -21.82 -1.11
CA PHE A 224 -8.85 -21.40 0.13
C PHE A 224 -10.35 -21.76 0.15
N MET A 225 -11.07 -21.51 -0.95
CA MET A 225 -12.48 -21.86 -1.07
C MET A 225 -12.72 -23.38 -0.99
N LEU A 226 -11.85 -24.20 -1.59
CA LEU A 226 -11.92 -25.67 -1.49
C LEU A 226 -11.69 -26.18 -0.06
N GLN A 227 -10.81 -25.52 0.71
CA GLN A 227 -10.59 -25.86 2.11
C GLN A 227 -11.81 -25.57 2.99
N LEU A 228 -12.60 -24.55 2.67
CA LEU A 228 -13.84 -24.22 3.40
C LEU A 228 -15.00 -25.20 3.14
N GLN A 229 -14.90 -26.03 2.09
CA GLN A 229 -15.93 -27.00 1.71
C GLN A 229 -15.72 -28.41 2.31
N ARG A 230 -14.61 -28.62 3.03
CA ARG A 230 -14.30 -29.88 3.74
C ARG A 230 -14.71 -29.78 5.21
#